data_AF-A0A7S1R9N0-F1
#
_entry.id   AF-A0A7S1R9N0-F1
#
_cell.length_a   1.000
_cell.length_b   1.000
_cell.length_c   1.000
_cell.angle_alpha   90.00
_cell.angle_beta   90.00
_cell.angle_gamma   90.00
#
_symmetry.space_group_name_H-M   'P 1'
#
loop_
_entity.id
_entity.type
_entity.pdbx_description
1 polymer ?
#
loop_
_entity_poly.entity_id
_entity_poly.type
_entity_poly.pdbx_seq_one_letter_code
_entity_poly.pdbx_strand_id
1 'polypeptide(L)'
;PPLLAAQPGSGPCLPLQANVPPFQPLQPHPVNGAHGSFFKHAAKTVFSIKAALEASPCALNVEVVPNAQGWNVCIHMNVEDLFRSEFVLKIAKEALLQSASKAASVKVMGERSTPFLPSPNGFMATLGAVKDESKACYDAYGKGFCRRGQACRWQHPPCMRSVQVFIAASAPESR
;
A
#
# COMPACT_ATOMS: atom_id res chain seq x y z
N PRO A 1 -0.90 -41.39 47.74
CA PRO A 1 -0.49 -39.97 47.66
C PRO A 1 -0.98 -39.30 46.37
N PRO A 2 -1.88 -38.30 46.42
CA PRO A 2 -2.33 -37.62 45.21
C PRO A 2 -1.38 -36.46 44.83
N LEU A 3 -1.16 -36.32 43.52
CA LEU A 3 -0.37 -35.28 42.87
C LEU A 3 -1.14 -33.94 42.90
N LEU A 4 -0.52 -32.89 43.45
CA LEU A 4 -1.01 -31.52 43.39
C LEU A 4 -0.85 -30.95 41.96
N ALA A 5 -1.95 -30.45 41.41
CA ALA A 5 -1.97 -29.67 40.17
C ALA A 5 -1.51 -28.22 40.45
N ALA A 6 -0.52 -27.75 39.70
CA ALA A 6 -0.04 -26.37 39.73
C ALA A 6 -0.95 -25.45 38.90
N GLN A 7 -1.35 -24.31 39.48
CA GLN A 7 -2.11 -23.28 38.77
C GLN A 7 -1.17 -22.26 38.07
N PRO A 8 -1.52 -21.76 36.87
CA PRO A 8 -0.75 -20.74 36.19
C PRO A 8 -0.96 -19.36 36.83
N GLY A 9 0.15 -18.73 37.23
CA GLY A 9 0.17 -17.40 37.83
C GLY A 9 -0.24 -16.31 36.86
N SER A 10 -1.24 -15.54 37.26
CA SER A 10 -1.67 -14.29 36.65
C SER A 10 -0.66 -13.18 36.93
N GLY A 11 0.22 -12.90 35.97
CA GLY A 11 1.10 -11.74 36.01
C GLY A 11 0.32 -10.43 35.78
N PRO A 12 0.69 -9.32 36.44
CA PRO A 12 -0.01 -8.04 36.28
C PRO A 12 0.21 -7.46 34.88
N CYS A 13 -0.91 -7.14 34.22
CA CYS A 13 -0.95 -6.42 32.95
C CYS A 13 -0.55 -4.96 33.23
N LEU A 14 0.66 -4.55 32.83
CA LEU A 14 1.09 -3.16 33.00
C LEU A 14 0.27 -2.23 32.09
N PRO A 15 -0.20 -1.07 32.59
CA PRO A 15 -0.99 -0.13 31.81
C PRO A 15 -0.16 0.45 30.66
N LEU A 16 -0.72 0.34 29.44
CA LEU A 16 -0.23 1.03 28.25
C LEU A 16 -0.16 2.54 28.53
N GLN A 17 1.05 3.10 28.56
CA GLN A 17 1.26 4.52 28.75
C GLN A 17 0.65 5.30 27.57
N ALA A 18 -0.28 6.20 27.86
CA ALA A 18 -1.07 6.97 26.91
C ALA A 18 -0.30 8.05 26.12
N ASN A 19 1.02 8.16 26.30
CA ASN A 19 1.86 9.23 25.74
C ASN A 19 2.85 8.72 24.68
N VAL A 20 2.45 7.77 23.85
CA VAL A 20 3.23 7.46 22.65
C VAL A 20 2.94 8.57 21.62
N PRO A 21 3.91 9.41 21.24
CA PRO A 21 3.69 10.41 20.21
C PRO A 21 3.20 9.70 18.93
N PRO A 22 2.24 10.29 18.21
CA PRO A 22 1.76 9.71 16.96
C PRO A 22 2.95 9.45 16.04
N PHE A 23 2.95 8.28 15.40
CA PHE A 23 3.99 7.90 14.46
C PHE A 23 4.15 9.01 13.43
N GLN A 24 5.28 9.72 13.47
CA GLN A 24 5.66 10.66 12.44
C GLN A 24 6.41 9.89 11.36
N PRO A 25 5.89 9.79 10.12
CA PRO A 25 6.63 9.21 9.02
C PRO A 25 7.97 9.93 8.89
N LEU A 26 9.06 9.18 8.79
CA LEU A 26 10.38 9.75 8.59
C LEU A 26 10.35 10.66 7.35
N GLN A 27 10.68 11.93 7.54
CA GLN A 27 10.77 12.89 6.44
C GLN A 27 11.84 12.38 5.45
N PRO A 28 11.51 12.23 4.15
CA PRO A 28 12.47 11.73 3.17
C PRO A 28 13.61 12.74 3.00
N HIS A 29 14.84 12.32 3.29
CA HIS A 29 16.03 13.09 2.96
C HIS A 29 16.27 13.04 1.44
N PRO A 30 16.65 14.15 0.78
CA PRO A 30 16.92 14.18 -0.65
C PRO A 30 18.16 13.33 -0.97
N VAL A 31 17.97 12.19 -1.66
CA VAL A 31 19.06 11.31 -2.09
C VAL A 31 19.28 11.50 -3.59
N ASN A 32 20.32 12.22 -3.98
CA ASN A 32 20.64 12.47 -5.39
C ASN A 32 20.99 11.16 -6.12
N GLY A 33 20.25 10.81 -7.19
CA GLY A 33 20.59 9.75 -8.15
C GLY A 33 19.74 8.47 -8.11
N ALA A 34 19.27 8.03 -6.93
CA ALA A 34 18.47 6.79 -6.81
C ALA A 34 16.98 6.96 -7.13
N HIS A 35 16.52 8.20 -7.32
CA HIS A 35 15.10 8.49 -7.53
C HIS A 35 14.60 8.04 -8.91
N GLY A 36 15.42 8.14 -9.97
CA GLY A 36 14.97 7.92 -11.35
C GLY A 36 14.46 6.49 -11.62
N SER A 37 15.15 5.46 -11.15
CA SER A 37 14.75 4.07 -11.35
C SER A 37 13.49 3.71 -10.54
N PHE A 38 13.38 4.21 -9.31
CA PHE A 38 12.19 4.03 -8.48
C PHE A 38 10.95 4.61 -9.15
N PHE A 39 11.00 5.88 -9.60
CA PHE A 39 9.84 6.50 -10.25
C PHE A 39 9.41 5.75 -11.51
N LYS A 40 10.38 5.34 -12.33
CA LYS A 40 10.11 4.57 -13.55
C LYS A 40 9.41 3.25 -13.23
N HIS A 41 9.92 2.50 -12.24
CA HIS A 41 9.30 1.24 -11.85
C HIS A 41 7.95 1.44 -11.15
N ALA A 42 7.80 2.45 -10.29
CA ALA A 42 6.54 2.76 -9.62
C ALA A 42 5.46 3.17 -10.64
N ALA A 43 5.80 4.01 -11.63
CA ALA A 43 4.90 4.34 -12.73
C ALA A 43 4.50 3.08 -13.50
N LYS A 44 5.45 2.21 -13.89
CA LYS A 44 5.16 0.93 -14.56
C LYS A 44 4.22 0.05 -13.73
N THR A 45 4.41 0.01 -12.41
CA THR A 45 3.53 -0.70 -11.47
C THR A 45 2.11 -0.13 -11.51
N VAL A 46 1.94 1.20 -11.46
CA VAL A 46 0.63 1.85 -11.57
C VAL A 46 -0.01 1.61 -12.94
N PHE A 47 0.74 1.68 -14.05
CA PHE A 47 0.20 1.38 -15.38
C PHE A 47 -0.23 -0.08 -15.55
N SER A 48 0.33 -1.01 -14.76
CA SER A 48 -0.14 -2.39 -14.73
C SER A 48 -1.54 -2.52 -14.13
N ILE A 49 -1.90 -1.66 -13.16
CA ILE A 49 -3.26 -1.55 -12.64
C ILE A 49 -4.20 -1.11 -13.76
N LYS A 50 -3.82 -0.05 -14.48
CA LYS A 50 -4.60 0.46 -15.62
C LYS A 50 -4.88 -0.64 -16.64
N ALA A 51 -3.84 -1.34 -17.11
CA ALA A 51 -3.99 -2.41 -18.09
C ALA A 51 -4.89 -3.56 -17.60
N ALA A 52 -4.81 -3.94 -16.32
CA ALA A 52 -5.66 -4.97 -15.74
C ALA A 52 -7.13 -4.54 -15.63
N LEU A 53 -7.37 -3.26 -15.32
CA LEU A 53 -8.71 -2.70 -15.22
C LEU A 53 -9.35 -2.48 -16.60
N GLU A 54 -8.59 -2.03 -17.59
CA GLU A 54 -9.07 -1.88 -18.99
C GLU A 54 -9.45 -3.23 -19.62
N ALA A 55 -8.87 -4.33 -19.14
CA ALA A 55 -9.27 -5.68 -19.53
C ALA A 55 -10.55 -6.17 -18.82
N SER A 56 -11.06 -5.44 -17.83
CA SER A 56 -12.28 -5.79 -17.09
C SER A 56 -13.52 -5.28 -17.83
N PRO A 57 -14.58 -6.10 -17.99
CA PRO A 57 -15.81 -5.65 -18.65
C PRO A 57 -16.61 -4.62 -17.84
N CYS A 58 -16.21 -4.31 -16.60
CA CYS A 58 -16.95 -3.40 -15.71
C CYS A 58 -16.39 -1.96 -15.75
N ALA A 59 -15.18 -1.77 -16.27
CA ALA A 59 -14.54 -0.46 -16.34
C ALA A 59 -14.75 0.11 -17.75
N LEU A 60 -15.39 1.27 -17.84
CA LEU A 60 -15.60 1.97 -19.11
C LEU A 60 -14.33 2.70 -19.55
N ASN A 61 -13.69 3.36 -18.60
CA ASN A 61 -12.46 4.12 -18.80
C ASN A 61 -11.61 4.07 -17.52
N VAL A 62 -10.30 4.09 -17.70
CA VAL A 62 -9.34 4.11 -16.59
C VAL A 62 -8.31 5.20 -16.83
N GLU A 63 -8.32 6.19 -15.95
CA GLU A 63 -7.40 7.32 -16.01
C GLU A 63 -6.33 7.20 -14.94
N VAL A 64 -5.08 7.48 -15.31
CA VAL A 64 -3.96 7.53 -14.38
C VAL A 64 -3.40 8.96 -14.42
N VAL A 65 -3.52 9.66 -13.30
CA VAL A 65 -3.10 11.06 -13.18
C VAL A 65 -1.97 11.15 -12.13
N PRO A 66 -0.75 11.55 -12.49
CA PRO A 66 0.30 11.81 -11.52
C PRO A 66 -0.05 13.03 -10.66
N ASN A 67 0.35 13.01 -9.39
CA ASN A 67 0.21 14.12 -8.46
C ASN A 67 1.48 14.26 -7.60
N ALA A 68 1.51 15.28 -6.72
CA ALA A 68 2.69 15.56 -5.89
C ALA A 68 3.08 14.40 -4.95
N GLN A 69 2.11 13.59 -4.52
CA GLN A 69 2.31 12.47 -3.60
C GLN A 69 2.48 11.12 -4.30
N GLY A 70 2.17 11.02 -5.60
CA GLY A 70 2.25 9.78 -6.39
C GLY A 70 1.26 9.79 -7.54
N TRP A 71 0.25 8.91 -7.51
CA TRP A 71 -0.72 8.74 -8.60
C TRP A 71 -2.15 8.57 -8.10
N ASN A 72 -3.07 9.10 -8.90
CA ASN A 72 -4.49 8.83 -8.82
C ASN A 72 -4.87 7.90 -9.98
N VAL A 73 -5.65 6.86 -9.68
CA VAL A 73 -6.25 5.94 -10.66
C VAL A 73 -7.76 6.08 -10.54
N CYS A 74 -8.37 6.74 -11.52
CA CYS A 74 -9.82 6.94 -11.60
C CYS A 74 -10.43 5.87 -12.50
N ILE A 75 -11.40 5.15 -11.97
CA ILE A 75 -12.11 4.07 -12.67
C ILE A 75 -13.52 4.56 -12.96
N HIS A 76 -13.86 4.75 -14.22
CA HIS A 76 -15.21 5.12 -14.63
C HIS A 76 -16.06 3.87 -14.82
N MET A 77 -17.22 3.83 -14.16
CA MET A 77 -18.16 2.70 -14.21
C MET A 77 -19.58 3.21 -14.44
N ASN A 78 -20.40 2.45 -15.17
CA ASN A 78 -21.83 2.72 -15.24
C ASN A 78 -22.43 2.65 -13.84
N VAL A 79 -23.44 3.50 -13.59
CA VAL A 79 -24.22 3.47 -12.34
C VAL A 79 -24.80 2.06 -12.09
N GLU A 80 -25.25 1.41 -13.15
CA GLU A 80 -25.82 0.06 -13.15
C GLU A 80 -24.80 -1.01 -12.72
N ASP A 81 -23.50 -0.77 -12.94
CA ASP A 81 -22.41 -1.71 -12.61
C ASP A 81 -21.76 -1.43 -11.25
N LEU A 82 -22.18 -0.39 -10.51
CA LEU A 82 -21.53 0.00 -9.24
C LEU A 82 -21.60 -1.09 -8.15
N PHE A 83 -22.58 -2.01 -8.23
CA PHE A 83 -22.63 -3.19 -7.36
C PHE A 83 -21.41 -4.12 -7.53
N ARG A 84 -20.67 -3.99 -8.63
CA ARG A 84 -19.43 -4.73 -8.93
C ARG A 84 -18.17 -3.98 -8.50
N SER A 85 -18.29 -2.84 -7.84
CA SER A 85 -17.17 -2.00 -7.41
C SER A 85 -16.11 -2.78 -6.62
N GLU A 86 -16.51 -3.61 -5.65
CA GLU A 86 -15.57 -4.42 -4.86
C GLU A 86 -14.75 -5.38 -5.72
N PHE A 87 -15.37 -6.00 -6.73
CA PHE A 87 -14.71 -6.88 -7.68
C PHE A 87 -13.66 -6.11 -8.50
N VAL A 88 -13.99 -4.91 -8.98
CA VAL A 88 -13.06 -4.06 -9.73
C VAL A 88 -11.90 -3.57 -8.86
N LEU A 89 -12.18 -3.16 -7.62
CA LEU A 89 -11.14 -2.79 -6.66
C LEU A 89 -10.23 -3.97 -6.31
N LYS A 90 -10.77 -5.20 -6.26
CA LYS A 90 -9.97 -6.42 -6.08
C LYS A 90 -8.98 -6.62 -7.23
N ILE A 91 -9.41 -6.48 -8.49
CA ILE A 91 -8.52 -6.54 -9.66
C ILE A 91 -7.38 -5.52 -9.52
N ALA A 92 -7.70 -4.29 -9.13
CA ALA A 92 -6.68 -3.24 -8.95
C ALA A 92 -5.66 -3.59 -7.86
N LYS A 93 -6.11 -4.12 -6.72
CA LYS A 93 -5.24 -4.56 -5.61
C LYS A 93 -4.31 -5.70 -6.04
N GLU A 94 -4.86 -6.71 -6.71
CA GLU A 94 -4.09 -7.86 -7.20
C GLU A 94 -3.05 -7.45 -8.25
N ALA A 95 -3.44 -6.61 -9.20
CA ALA A 95 -2.53 -6.08 -10.22
C ALA A 95 -1.40 -5.25 -9.59
N LEU A 96 -1.69 -4.44 -8.57
CA LEU A 96 -0.68 -3.68 -7.85
C LEU A 96 0.33 -4.58 -7.15
N LEU A 97 -0.13 -5.57 -6.37
CA LEU A 97 0.74 -6.52 -5.67
C LEU A 97 1.57 -7.36 -6.65
N GLN A 98 0.93 -7.87 -7.70
CA GLN A 98 1.60 -8.70 -8.69
C GLN A 98 2.67 -7.91 -9.46
N SER A 99 2.40 -6.65 -9.81
CA SER A 99 3.36 -5.84 -10.55
C SER A 99 4.50 -5.35 -9.64
N ALA A 100 4.20 -4.98 -8.39
CA ALA A 100 5.22 -4.59 -7.42
C ALA A 100 6.14 -5.76 -7.03
N SER A 101 5.63 -6.97 -6.86
CA SER A 101 6.46 -8.14 -6.53
C SER A 101 7.47 -8.50 -7.62
N LYS A 102 7.19 -8.16 -8.88
CA LYS A 102 8.10 -8.33 -10.03
C LYS A 102 9.14 -7.20 -10.14
N ALA A 103 8.95 -6.09 -9.44
CA ALA A 103 9.85 -4.94 -9.48
C ALA A 103 10.92 -5.05 -8.38
N ALA A 104 12.20 -5.00 -8.76
CA ALA A 104 13.31 -5.08 -7.81
C ALA A 104 13.45 -3.84 -6.91
N SER A 105 12.96 -2.66 -7.37
CA SER A 105 13.16 -1.38 -6.67
C SER A 105 11.91 -0.80 -6.05
N VAL A 106 10.78 -1.53 -6.06
CA VAL A 106 9.48 -1.06 -5.58
C VAL A 106 8.84 -2.16 -4.75
N LYS A 107 8.30 -1.81 -3.58
CA LYS A 107 7.46 -2.71 -2.78
C LYS A 107 6.19 -1.99 -2.34
N VAL A 108 5.10 -2.74 -2.18
CA VAL A 108 3.91 -2.24 -1.51
C VAL A 108 4.18 -2.26 0.00
N MET A 109 4.01 -1.11 0.65
CA MET A 109 4.18 -0.98 2.09
C MET A 109 3.04 -1.68 2.82
N GLY A 110 3.35 -2.43 3.88
CA GLY A 110 2.36 -3.16 4.65
C GLY A 110 1.88 -4.46 3.98
N GLU A 111 2.61 -4.99 2.99
CA GLU A 111 2.20 -6.18 2.22
C GLU A 111 1.89 -7.42 3.10
N ARG A 112 2.52 -7.53 4.28
CA ARG A 112 2.29 -8.62 5.25
C ARG A 112 1.31 -8.24 6.37
N SER A 113 0.65 -7.08 6.27
CA SER A 113 -0.35 -6.60 7.21
C SER A 113 -1.59 -6.07 6.45
N THR A 114 -1.77 -4.76 6.41
CA THR A 114 -2.89 -4.07 5.77
C THR A 114 -2.32 -3.08 4.73
N PRO A 115 -1.95 -3.55 3.53
CA PRO A 115 -1.30 -2.71 2.52
C PRO A 115 -2.25 -1.69 1.87
N PHE A 116 -3.55 -1.88 2.03
CA PHE A 116 -4.59 -1.05 1.44
C PHE A 116 -5.41 -0.37 2.53
N LEU A 117 -5.37 0.96 2.55
CA LEU A 117 -6.25 1.77 3.38
C LEU A 117 -7.56 2.01 2.61
N PRO A 118 -8.72 1.57 3.11
CA PRO A 118 -9.99 1.83 2.44
C PRO A 118 -10.31 3.34 2.40
N SER A 119 -10.99 3.77 1.34
CA SER A 119 -11.55 5.12 1.18
C SER A 119 -13.01 5.01 0.72
N PRO A 120 -13.84 6.07 0.82
CA PRO A 120 -15.27 5.98 0.51
C PRO A 120 -15.59 5.37 -0.86
N ASN A 121 -14.77 5.65 -1.88
CA ASN A 121 -14.97 5.17 -3.24
C ASN A 121 -13.80 4.30 -3.75
N GLY A 122 -12.98 3.73 -2.85
CA GLY A 122 -11.82 2.95 -3.29
C GLY A 122 -10.81 2.63 -2.19
N PHE A 123 -9.53 2.82 -2.49
CA PHE A 123 -8.45 2.59 -1.54
C PHE A 123 -7.20 3.44 -1.83
N MET A 124 -6.32 3.51 -0.85
CA MET A 124 -4.98 4.05 -0.99
C MET A 124 -3.95 2.97 -0.64
N ALA A 125 -2.86 2.92 -1.39
CA ALA A 125 -1.68 2.11 -1.10
C ALA A 125 -0.44 3.00 -1.09
N THR A 126 0.64 2.55 -0.45
CA THR A 126 1.93 3.24 -0.47
C THR A 126 2.98 2.35 -1.12
N LEU A 127 3.73 2.90 -2.07
CA LEU A 127 4.89 2.26 -2.70
C LEU A 127 6.17 2.78 -2.04
N GLY A 128 7.02 1.87 -1.57
CA GLY A 128 8.34 2.17 -1.03
C GLY A 128 9.45 1.84 -2.02
N ALA A 129 10.41 2.74 -2.15
CA ALA A 129 11.63 2.49 -2.91
C ALA A 129 12.52 1.47 -2.18
N VAL A 130 13.08 0.50 -2.90
CA VAL A 130 14.10 -0.42 -2.36
C VAL A 130 15.41 -0.21 -3.08
N LYS A 131 16.48 0.05 -2.32
CA LYS A 131 17.83 0.21 -2.87
C LYS A 131 18.58 -1.13 -2.93
N ASP A 132 18.56 -1.88 -1.84
CA ASP A 132 19.20 -3.18 -1.69
C ASP A 132 18.28 -4.09 -0.87
N GLU A 133 17.65 -5.07 -1.53
CA GLU A 133 16.72 -6.01 -0.89
C GLU A 133 17.38 -6.80 0.25
N SER A 134 18.69 -7.10 0.14
CA SER A 134 19.43 -7.85 1.17
C SER A 134 19.60 -7.07 2.47
N LYS A 135 19.50 -5.74 2.40
CA LYS A 135 19.64 -4.82 3.54
C LYS A 135 18.31 -4.19 3.94
N ALA A 136 17.21 -4.55 3.29
CA ALA A 136 15.90 -3.97 3.53
C ALA A 136 15.36 -4.32 4.92
N CYS A 137 14.70 -3.36 5.56
CA CYS A 137 13.99 -3.58 6.82
C CYS A 137 12.64 -4.24 6.55
N TYR A 138 12.57 -5.57 6.65
CA TYR A 138 11.31 -6.31 6.41
C TYR A 138 10.16 -5.93 7.35
N ASP A 139 10.44 -5.36 8.53
CA ASP A 139 9.39 -4.76 9.36
C ASP A 139 8.80 -3.52 8.69
N ALA A 140 9.65 -2.59 8.22
CA ALA A 140 9.19 -1.36 7.57
C ALA A 140 8.38 -1.67 6.31
N TYR A 141 8.90 -2.50 5.41
CA TYR A 141 8.19 -2.86 4.17
C TYR A 141 7.00 -3.77 4.44
N GLY A 142 7.14 -4.80 5.27
CA GLY A 142 6.10 -5.81 5.49
C GLY A 142 4.94 -5.33 6.36
N LYS A 143 5.21 -4.53 7.40
CA LYS A 143 4.18 -4.03 8.33
C LYS A 143 3.75 -2.59 8.03
N GLY A 144 4.51 -1.88 7.21
CA GLY A 144 4.35 -0.44 6.97
C GLY A 144 5.07 0.45 8.00
N PHE A 145 5.66 -0.12 9.05
CA PHE A 145 6.37 0.62 10.09
C PHE A 145 7.48 -0.22 10.76
N CYS A 146 8.47 0.47 11.33
CA CYS A 146 9.52 -0.17 12.11
C CYS A 146 9.60 0.44 13.51
N ARG A 147 9.45 -0.39 14.55
CA ARG A 147 9.53 0.04 15.97
C ARG A 147 10.92 0.56 16.38
N ARG A 148 11.97 0.22 15.63
CA ARG A 148 13.34 0.68 15.89
C ARG A 148 13.59 2.12 15.39
N GLY A 149 12.69 2.66 14.56
CA GLY A 149 12.82 4.03 14.04
C GLY A 149 14.19 4.29 13.42
N GLN A 150 14.83 5.38 13.84
CA GLN A 150 16.16 5.78 13.37
C GLN A 150 17.31 4.89 13.87
N ALA A 151 17.10 4.12 14.93
CA ALA A 151 18.09 3.15 15.42
C ALA A 151 18.07 1.83 14.64
N CYS A 152 17.22 1.71 13.61
CA CYS A 152 17.17 0.52 12.78
C CYS A 152 18.44 0.38 11.93
N ARG A 153 19.18 -0.72 12.11
CA ARG A 153 20.34 -1.05 11.27
C ARG A 153 20.00 -1.44 9.83
N TRP A 154 18.71 -1.64 9.52
CA TRP A 154 18.23 -2.08 8.21
C TRP A 154 17.69 -0.89 7.42
N GLN A 155 17.78 -0.96 6.09
CA GLN A 155 17.37 0.12 5.20
C GLN A 155 15.84 0.29 5.19
N HIS A 156 15.39 1.47 5.58
CA HIS A 156 14.02 1.94 5.36
C HIS A 156 13.88 2.46 3.92
N PRO A 157 12.64 2.55 3.39
CA PRO A 157 12.41 3.16 2.09
C PRO A 157 12.94 4.60 2.10
N PRO A 158 13.92 4.96 1.23
CA PRO A 158 14.41 6.34 1.14
C PRO A 158 13.38 7.28 0.52
N CYS A 159 12.39 6.73 -0.18
CA CYS A 159 11.31 7.45 -0.83
C CYS A 159 10.05 6.60 -0.79
N MET A 160 8.90 7.25 -0.59
CA MET A 160 7.59 6.64 -0.67
C MET A 160 6.67 7.47 -1.57
N ARG A 161 5.74 6.80 -2.26
CA ARG A 161 4.71 7.45 -3.09
C ARG A 161 3.37 6.76 -2.90
N SER A 162 2.30 7.54 -2.87
CA SER A 162 0.94 7.06 -2.70
C SER A 162 0.32 6.70 -4.04
N VAL A 163 -0.49 5.64 -4.06
CA VAL A 163 -1.38 5.28 -5.16
C VAL A 163 -2.78 5.31 -4.61
N GLN A 164 -3.58 6.27 -5.07
CA GLN A 164 -4.99 6.38 -4.72
C GLN A 164 -5.82 5.83 -5.87
N VAL A 165 -6.63 4.81 -5.60
CA VAL A 165 -7.54 4.21 -6.57
C VAL A 165 -8.96 4.53 -6.14
N PHE A 166 -9.79 5.05 -7.04
CA PHE A 166 -11.18 5.35 -6.74
C PHE A 166 -12.08 5.17 -7.96
N ILE A 167 -13.36 4.92 -7.68
CA ILE A 167 -14.41 4.74 -8.68
C ILE A 167 -15.19 6.05 -8.82
N ALA A 168 -15.44 6.43 -10.06
CA ALA A 168 -16.33 7.50 -10.45
C ALA A 168 -17.51 6.91 -11.24
N ALA A 169 -18.73 7.21 -10.81
CA ALA A 169 -19.92 6.85 -11.56
C ALA A 169 -20.02 7.72 -12.82
N SER A 170 -20.22 7.11 -13.98
CA SER A 170 -20.56 7.80 -15.23
C SER A 170 -22.05 7.69 -15.48
N ALA A 171 -22.68 8.81 -15.84
CA ALA A 171 -24.04 8.80 -16.35
C ALA A 171 -24.09 7.99 -17.67
N PRO A 172 -25.20 7.30 -17.97
CA PRO A 172 -25.39 6.74 -19.30
C PRO A 172 -25.36 7.88 -20.31
N GLU A 173 -24.54 7.75 -21.36
CA GLU A 173 -24.62 8.66 -22.50
C GLU A 173 -26.03 8.52 -23.09
N SER A 174 -26.84 9.57 -22.98
CA SER A 174 -28.16 9.63 -23.58
C SER A 174 -28.01 9.52 -25.10
N ARG A 175 -28.28 8.32 -25.63
CA ARG A 175 -28.37 8.05 -27.07
C ARG A 175 -29.64 8.64 -27.68
#